data_AF-A0AA42CIW8-F1
#
_entry.id   AF-A0AA42CIW8-F1
#
_cell.length_a   1.000
_cell.length_b   1.000
_cell.length_c   1.000
_cell.angle_alpha   90.00
_cell.angle_beta   90.00
_cell.angle_gamma   90.00
#
_symmetry.space_group_name_H-M   'P 1'
#
loop_
_entity.id
_entity.type
_entity.pdbx_description
1 polymer ?
#
loop_
_entity_poly.entity_id
_entity_poly.type
_entity_poly.pdbx_seq_one_letter_code
_entity_poly.pdbx_strand_id
1 'polypeptide(L)' 'MTSAFNHPLARDAKVWETSGTVGPVGRILVIITTLQLDKTHKSYKADKVERLSDAAKAWVLEHALEASDFLLINRPKDWD' A
#
# COMPACT_ATOMS: atom_id res chain seq x y z
N MET A 1 -0.40 -16.51 -11.62
CA MET A 1 0.57 -15.41 -11.84
C MET A 1 0.04 -14.25 -11.02
N THR A 2 0.73 -13.83 -9.97
CA THR A 2 0.31 -12.70 -9.13
C THR A 2 0.56 -11.43 -9.94
N SER A 3 -0.46 -10.63 -10.17
CA SER A 3 -0.32 -9.37 -10.91
C SER A 3 0.44 -8.39 -10.02
N ALA A 4 1.60 -7.91 -10.44
CA ALA A 4 2.37 -7.00 -9.60
C ALA A 4 1.77 -5.58 -9.68
N PHE A 5 1.30 -5.04 -8.56
CA PHE A 5 0.92 -3.63 -8.49
C PHE A 5 2.13 -2.75 -8.85
N ASN A 6 1.96 -1.87 -9.84
CA ASN A 6 3.01 -0.96 -10.29
C ASN A 6 2.46 0.46 -10.42
N HIS A 7 3.05 1.40 -9.70
CA HIS A 7 2.63 2.79 -9.71
C HIS A 7 3.83 3.74 -9.56
N PRO A 8 3.91 4.86 -10.30
CA PRO A 8 5.08 5.77 -10.23
C PRO A 8 5.34 6.40 -8.85
N LEU A 9 4.32 6.45 -7.99
CA LEU A 9 4.42 6.95 -6.61
C LEU A 9 4.72 5.84 -5.59
N ALA A 10 4.68 4.58 -6.03
CA ALA A 10 5.13 3.44 -5.26
C ALA A 10 6.62 3.21 -5.57
N ARG A 11 7.40 2.96 -4.52
CA ARG A 11 8.78 2.52 -4.64
C ARG A 11 8.84 1.01 -4.86
N ASP A 12 7.98 0.28 -4.15
CA ASP A 12 7.83 -1.16 -4.22
C ASP A 12 6.43 -1.55 -3.77
N ALA A 13 5.95 -2.73 -4.17
CA ALA A 13 4.66 -3.24 -3.74
C ALA A 13 4.64 -4.77 -3.73
N LYS A 14 4.07 -5.35 -2.68
CA LYS A 14 3.99 -6.79 -2.50
C LYS A 14 2.74 -7.19 -1.74
N VAL A 15 2.08 -8.25 -2.20
CA VAL A 15 1.01 -8.90 -1.45
C VAL A 15 1.64 -9.68 -0.30
N TRP A 16 1.21 -9.35 0.92
CA TRP A 16 1.60 -10.08 2.12
C TRP A 16 0.40 -10.86 2.65
N GLU A 17 0.62 -12.14 2.92
CA GLU A 17 -0.39 -13.00 3.54
C GLU A 17 -0.26 -12.90 5.06
N THR A 18 -1.34 -12.53 5.74
CA THR A 18 -1.38 -12.50 7.20
C THR A 18 -1.64 -13.92 7.69
N SER A 19 -0.64 -14.53 8.30
CA SER A 19 -0.80 -15.82 8.98
C SER A 19 -1.53 -15.57 10.30
N GLY A 20 -2.86 -15.69 10.28
CA GLY A 20 -3.68 -15.49 11.46
C GLY A 20 -3.43 -16.59 12.50
N THR A 21 -2.81 -16.24 13.64
CA THR A 21 -2.91 -17.04 14.86
C THR A 21 -4.22 -16.76 15.61
N VAL A 22 -4.83 -15.59 15.42
CA VAL A 22 -6.09 -15.15 16.05
C VAL A 22 -6.89 -14.21 15.11
N GLY A 23 -7.14 -14.63 13.87
CA GLY A 23 -7.90 -13.82 12.91
C GLY A 23 -7.98 -14.44 11.51
N PRO A 24 -8.89 -13.99 10.64
CA PRO A 24 -8.98 -14.50 9.28
C PRO A 24 -7.68 -14.27 8.52
N VAL A 25 -7.24 -15.28 7.77
CA VAL A 25 -6.11 -15.17 6.84
C VAL A 25 -6.47 -14.16 5.78
N GLY A 26 -5.80 -13.01 5.79
CA GLY A 26 -6.03 -11.91 4.86
C GLY A 26 -4.84 -11.74 3.93
N ARG A 27 -5.08 -11.30 2.70
CA ARG A 27 -4.03 -10.87 1.80
C ARG A 27 -4.07 -9.36 1.69
N ILE A 28 -2.99 -8.70 2.10
CA ILE A 28 -2.90 -7.25 2.10
C ILE A 28 -1.85 -6.83 1.07
N LEU A 29 -2.21 -5.92 0.18
CA LEU A 29 -1.26 -5.27 -0.71
C LEU A 29 -0.46 -4.24 0.10
N VAL A 30 0.81 -4.53 0.39
CA VAL A 30 1.72 -3.60 1.05
C VAL A 30 2.44 -2.78 -0.01
N ILE A 31 2.32 -1.45 0.07
CA ILE A 31 2.93 -0.50 -0.87
C ILE A 31 3.92 0.36 -0.11
N ILE A 32 5.20 0.27 -0.48
CA ILE A 32 6.26 1.12 0.04
C ILE A 32 6.32 2.37 -0.81
N THR A 33 6.24 3.54 -0.19
CA THR A 33 6.35 4.84 -0.89
C THR A 33 7.44 5.73 -0.29
N THR A 34 7.95 6.65 -1.11
CA THR A 34 8.81 7.76 -0.68
C THR A 34 8.01 9.05 -0.42
N LEU A 35 6.68 9.02 -0.62
CA LEU A 35 5.82 10.13 -0.24
C LEU A 35 5.73 10.22 1.28
N GLN A 36 5.75 11.42 1.83
CA GLN A 36 5.47 11.59 3.25
C GLN A 36 4.00 11.27 3.54
N LEU A 37 3.73 10.36 4.47
CA LEU A 37 2.36 9.93 4.84
C LEU A 37 1.84 10.65 6.08
N ASP A 38 2.72 11.23 6.90
CA ASP A 38 2.33 12.07 8.02
C ASP A 38 1.71 13.38 7.53
N LYS A 39 0.41 13.56 7.77
CA LYS A 39 -0.38 14.74 7.39
C LYS A 39 0.12 16.03 8.05
N THR A 40 0.82 15.94 9.18
CA THR A 40 1.32 17.09 9.92
C THR A 40 2.68 17.57 9.40
N HIS A 41 3.37 16.75 8.62
CA HIS A 41 4.69 17.08 8.10
C HIS A 41 4.61 18.02 6.89
N LYS A 42 5.47 19.04 6.85
CA LYS A 42 5.50 20.09 5.80
C LYS A 42 5.65 19.59 4.37
N SER A 43 6.21 18.39 4.18
CA SER A 43 6.40 17.77 2.86
C SER A 43 5.27 16.83 2.46
N TYR A 44 4.22 16.71 3.28
CA TYR A 44 3.02 15.97 2.95
C TYR A 44 2.36 16.56 1.71
N LYS A 45 2.01 15.68 0.76
CA LYS A 45 1.39 16.06 -0.51
C LYS A 45 0.09 15.27 -0.66
N ALA A 46 -1.00 15.86 -0.17
CA ALA A 46 -2.31 15.22 -0.11
C ALA A 46 -2.74 14.65 -1.46
N ASP A 47 -2.58 15.43 -2.53
CA ASP A 47 -2.88 15.07 -3.92
C ASP A 47 -2.16 13.79 -4.37
N LYS A 48 -0.89 13.65 -3.99
CA LYS A 48 -0.07 12.50 -4.36
C LYS A 48 -0.41 11.26 -3.55
N VAL A 49 -0.67 11.43 -2.26
CA VAL A 49 -1.06 10.33 -1.37
C VAL A 49 -2.44 9.81 -1.79
N GLU A 50 -3.40 10.70 -2.08
CA GLU A 50 -4.73 10.35 -2.56
C GLU A 50 -4.67 9.61 -3.90
N ARG A 51 -3.93 10.14 -4.89
CA ARG A 51 -3.73 9.46 -6.17
C ARG A 51 -3.14 8.05 -6.04
N LEU A 52 -2.17 7.86 -5.13
CA LEU A 52 -1.62 6.53 -4.87
C LEU A 52 -2.66 5.61 -4.19
N SER A 53 -3.44 6.16 -3.27
CA SER A 53 -4.49 5.44 -2.54
C SER A 53 -5.61 4.98 -3.48
N ASP A 54 -6.04 5.85 -4.40
CA ASP A 54 -7.06 5.53 -5.41
C ASP A 54 -6.59 4.43 -6.36
N ALA A 55 -5.33 4.51 -6.81
CA ALA A 55 -4.74 3.46 -7.65
C ALA A 55 -4.67 2.11 -6.91
N ALA A 56 -4.28 2.11 -5.63
CA ALA A 56 -4.24 0.90 -4.81
C ALA A 56 -5.64 0.31 -4.61
N LYS A 57 -6.63 1.16 -4.30
CA LYS A 57 -8.02 0.76 -4.15
C LYS A 57 -8.59 0.15 -5.43
N ALA A 58 -8.35 0.79 -6.58
CA ALA A 58 -8.77 0.26 -7.88
C ALA A 58 -8.15 -1.12 -8.13
N TRP A 59 -6.85 -1.28 -7.86
CA TRP A 59 -6.16 -2.56 -8.02
C TRP A 59 -6.75 -3.65 -7.12
N VAL A 60 -7.00 -3.37 -5.84
CA VAL A 60 -7.62 -4.33 -4.90
C VAL A 60 -9.02 -4.76 -5.36
N LEU A 61 -9.81 -3.83 -5.91
CA LEU A 61 -11.14 -4.14 -6.46
C LEU A 61 -11.04 -5.03 -7.71
N GLU A 62 -10.09 -4.76 -8.59
CA GLU A 62 -9.83 -5.58 -9.79
C GLU A 62 -9.23 -6.95 -9.48
N HIS A 63 -8.49 -7.05 -8.37
CA HIS A 63 -7.73 -8.24 -7.96
C HIS A 63 -8.19 -8.74 -6.58
N ALA A 64 -9.50 -8.79 -6.34
CA ALA A 64 -10.09 -9.17 -5.05
C ALA A 64 -9.71 -10.59 -4.56
N LEU A 65 -9.21 -11.45 -5.45
CA LEU A 65 -8.67 -12.78 -5.12
C LEU A 65 -7.20 -12.73 -4.67
N GLU A 66 -6.46 -11.68 -5.04
CA GLU A 66 -5.05 -11.49 -4.73
C GLU A 66 -4.86 -10.67 -3.45
N ALA A 67 -5.67 -9.65 -3.21
CA ALA A 67 -5.69 -8.91 -1.96
C ALA A 67 -7.11 -8.46 -1.61
N SER A 68 -7.39 -8.39 -0.31
CA SER A 68 -8.66 -7.88 0.23
C SER A 68 -8.57 -6.44 0.71
N ASP A 69 -7.34 -5.95 0.94
CA ASP A 69 -7.08 -4.59 1.42
C ASP A 69 -5.66 -4.14 0.99
N PHE A 70 -5.32 -2.89 1.25
CA PHE A 70 -3.99 -2.34 1.02
C PHE A 70 -3.47 -1.52 2.20
N LEU A 71 -2.15 -1.42 2.29
CA LEU A 71 -1.44 -0.60 3.27
C LEU A 71 -0.39 0.24 2.55
N LEU A 72 -0.41 1.55 2.80
CA LEU A 72 0.67 2.46 2.42
C LEU A 72 1.64 2.61 3.58
N ILE A 73 2.94 2.40 3.32
CA ILE A 73 3.99 2.60 4.30
C ILE A 73 5.12 3.46 3.74
N ASN A 74 5.66 4.33 4.59
CA ASN A 74 6.97 4.92 4.36
C ASN A 74 8.05 3.83 4.39
N ARG A 75 9.22 4.09 3.79
CA ARG A 75 10.33 3.14 3.91
C ARG A 75 10.73 3.06 5.39
N PRO A 76 11.10 1.88 5.90
CA PRO A 76 11.50 1.73 7.31
C PRO A 76 12.62 2.69 7.75
N LYS A 77 13.53 3.06 6.84
CA LYS A 77 14.60 4.02 7.12
C LYS A 77 14.14 5.49 7.26
N ASP A 78 12.89 5.77 6.92
CA ASP A 78 12.27 7.09 7.06
C ASP A 78 11.38 7.13 8.34
N TRP A 79 11.43 6.10 9.19
CA TRP A 79 10.72 6.01 10.47
C TRP A 79 11.68 6.43 11.59
N ASP A 80 11.60 7.68 12.02
CA ASP A 80 12.31 8.24 13.19
C ASP A 80 11.36 8.37 14.38
#